data_AF-X1DQ44-F1
#
_entry.id   AF-X1DQ44-F1
#
_cell.length_a   1.000
_cell.length_b   1.000
_cell.length_c   1.000
_cell.angle_alpha   90.00
_cell.angle_beta   90.00
_cell.angle_gamma   90.00
#
_symmetry.space_group_name_H-M   'P 1'
#
loop_
_entity.id
_entity.type
_entity.pdbx_description
1 polymer ?
#
loop_
_entity_poly.entity_id
_entity_poly.type
_entity_poly.pdbx_seq_one_letter_code
_entity_poly.pdbx_strand_id
1 'polypeptide(L)'
;PAIFLDGKKFSGNAQIRKKGYLLQHGTILLELDPNLMYSVLKAPYNVGKTKMVKSVYAKCIGIKERLDQYDETKFLLYLKAGFEATLGIKLIDGNFTDYELNLADKLVSEKYSNKNWLEKYE
;
A
#
# COMPACT_ATOMS: atom_id res chain seq x y z
N PRO A 1 -0.18 -10.77 -1.42
CA PRO A 1 -0.82 -10.93 -2.76
C PRO A 1 -0.66 -9.65 -3.60
N ALA A 2 -0.63 -9.74 -4.93
CA ALA A 2 -0.50 -8.58 -5.82
C ALA A 2 -1.71 -8.49 -6.75
N ILE A 3 -2.07 -7.26 -7.14
CA ILE A 3 -3.12 -7.00 -8.14
C ILE A 3 -2.47 -6.41 -9.38
N PHE A 4 -2.93 -6.86 -10.54
CA PHE A 4 -2.35 -6.56 -11.85
C PHE A 4 -3.37 -5.89 -12.77
N LEU A 5 -2.87 -4.97 -13.59
CA LEU A 5 -3.58 -4.30 -14.68
C LEU A 5 -2.68 -4.42 -15.91
N ASP A 6 -3.18 -5.06 -16.98
CA ASP A 6 -2.42 -5.34 -18.21
C ASP A 6 -1.08 -6.05 -17.97
N GLY A 7 -1.08 -7.03 -17.06
CA GLY A 7 0.12 -7.79 -16.69
C GLY A 7 1.12 -7.00 -15.83
N LYS A 8 0.85 -5.73 -15.51
CA LYS A 8 1.69 -4.89 -14.64
C LYS A 8 1.06 -4.76 -13.25
N LYS A 9 1.89 -4.87 -12.22
CA LYS A 9 1.47 -4.74 -10.83
C LYS A 9 1.13 -3.29 -10.50
N PHE A 10 -0.05 -3.05 -9.94
CA PHE A 10 -0.44 -1.75 -9.40
C PHE A 10 -0.76 -1.80 -7.91
N SER A 11 -0.80 -2.99 -7.29
CA SER A 11 -1.04 -3.12 -5.85
C SER A 11 -0.21 -4.23 -5.23
N GLY A 12 0.34 -3.97 -4.04
CA GLY A 12 0.97 -4.97 -3.18
C GLY A 12 0.21 -5.08 -1.87
N ASN A 13 -0.04 -6.31 -1.43
CA ASN A 13 -0.84 -6.60 -0.23
C ASN A 13 -0.11 -7.53 0.72
N ALA A 14 -0.32 -7.30 2.02
CA ALA A 14 0.15 -8.09 3.13
C ALA A 14 -1.01 -8.43 4.08
N GLN A 15 -0.82 -9.49 4.86
CA GLN A 15 -1.86 -10.03 5.74
C GLN A 15 -1.23 -10.51 7.04
N ILE A 16 -1.91 -10.27 8.17
CA ILE A 16 -1.63 -10.93 9.43
C ILE A 16 -2.90 -11.54 10.01
N ARG A 17 -2.78 -12.76 10.55
CA ARG A 17 -3.84 -13.46 11.28
C ARG A 17 -3.35 -13.74 12.69
N LYS A 18 -4.05 -13.25 13.70
CA LYS A 18 -3.63 -13.39 15.09
C LYS A 18 -4.83 -13.36 16.03
N LYS A 19 -4.91 -14.34 16.93
CA LYS A 19 -5.95 -14.43 17.99
C LYS A 19 -7.39 -14.28 17.45
N GLY A 20 -7.70 -14.93 16.32
CA GLY A 20 -9.02 -14.84 15.69
C GLY A 20 -9.26 -13.57 14.84
N TYR A 21 -8.33 -12.62 14.83
CA TYR A 21 -8.42 -11.42 14.01
C TYR A 21 -7.61 -11.55 12.71
N LEU A 22 -8.12 -10.90 11.68
CA LEU A 22 -7.49 -10.75 10.36
C LEU A 22 -7.27 -9.27 10.07
N LEU A 23 -6.03 -8.89 9.77
CA LEU A 23 -5.72 -7.59 9.17
C LEU A 23 -5.17 -7.83 7.77
N GLN A 24 -5.90 -7.35 6.78
CA GLN A 24 -5.51 -7.31 5.37
C GLN A 24 -5.26 -5.85 5.02
N HIS A 25 -4.06 -5.54 4.51
CA HIS A 25 -3.71 -4.18 4.11
C HIS A 25 -2.78 -4.21 2.90
N GLY A 26 -2.66 -3.08 2.22
CA GLY A 26 -1.86 -2.98 1.01
C GLY A 26 -1.76 -1.56 0.50
N THR A 27 -1.16 -1.44 -0.68
CA THR A 27 -1.00 -0.18 -1.39
C THR A 27 -1.67 -0.26 -2.75
N ILE A 28 -2.10 0.89 -3.27
CA ILE A 28 -2.48 1.08 -4.67
C ILE A 28 -1.52 2.13 -5.22
N LEU A 29 -0.79 1.79 -6.26
CA LEU A 29 0.10 2.69 -6.97
C LEU A 29 -0.76 3.64 -7.81
N LEU A 30 -0.92 4.87 -7.36
CA LEU A 30 -1.62 5.91 -8.11
C LEU A 30 -0.78 6.37 -9.31
N GLU A 31 0.45 6.77 -9.02
CA GLU A 31 1.48 7.19 -9.97
C GLU A 31 2.78 6.47 -9.65
N LEU A 32 3.65 6.34 -10.64
CA LEU A 32 4.89 5.59 -10.54
C LEU A 32 6.08 6.50 -10.83
N ASP A 33 7.02 6.60 -9.89
CA ASP A 33 8.34 7.19 -10.12
C ASP A 33 9.44 6.14 -9.89
N PRO A 34 9.85 5.41 -10.94
CA PRO A 34 10.91 4.42 -10.84
C PRO A 34 12.29 4.98 -10.47
N ASN A 35 12.54 6.26 -10.72
CA ASN A 35 13.82 6.88 -10.35
C ASN A 35 13.90 7.07 -8.84
N LEU A 36 12.83 7.56 -8.21
CA LEU A 36 12.73 7.66 -6.76
C LEU A 36 12.75 6.27 -6.12
N MET A 37 12.00 5.31 -6.67
CA MET A 37 12.03 3.93 -6.19
C MET A 37 13.45 3.35 -6.23
N TYR A 38 14.23 3.62 -7.29
CA TYR A 38 15.62 3.20 -7.36
C TYR A 38 16.48 3.82 -6.25
N SER A 39 16.27 5.09 -5.91
CA SER A 39 17.12 5.77 -4.92
C SER A 39 16.84 5.34 -3.49
N VAL A 40 15.65 4.84 -3.18
CA VAL A 40 15.26 4.47 -1.80
C VAL A 40 15.17 2.97 -1.55
N LEU A 41 15.00 2.15 -2.60
CA LEU A 41 14.95 0.69 -2.46
C LEU A 41 16.33 0.08 -2.65
N LYS A 42 16.69 -0.90 -1.81
CA LYS A 42 17.95 -1.65 -1.96
C LYS A 42 17.98 -2.34 -3.33
N ALA A 43 18.88 -1.86 -4.21
CA ALA A 43 19.08 -2.45 -5.52
C ALA A 43 19.89 -3.75 -5.42
N PRO A 44 19.60 -4.78 -6.25
CA PRO A 44 20.47 -5.94 -6.34
C PRO A 44 21.88 -5.53 -6.76
N TYR A 45 22.89 -6.16 -6.18
CA TYR A 45 24.29 -5.93 -6.52
C TYR A 45 24.49 -6.12 -8.04
N ASN A 46 25.25 -5.23 -8.68
CA ASN A 46 25.56 -5.25 -10.13
C ASN A 46 24.40 -4.92 -11.10
N VAL A 47 23.25 -4.43 -10.65
CA VAL A 47 22.20 -3.91 -11.55
C VAL A 47 22.28 -2.39 -11.67
N GLY A 48 22.75 -1.89 -12.81
CA GLY A 48 22.81 -0.45 -13.06
C GLY A 48 21.41 0.22 -13.07
N LYS A 49 21.36 1.49 -12.65
CA LYS A 49 20.14 2.32 -12.55
C LYS A 49 19.20 2.17 -13.74
N THR A 50 19.71 2.36 -14.95
CA THR A 50 18.91 2.29 -16.19
C THR A 50 18.22 0.94 -16.37
N LYS A 51 18.88 -0.18 -16.04
CA LYS A 51 18.29 -1.52 -16.15
C LYS A 51 17.17 -1.72 -15.12
N MET A 52 17.36 -1.26 -13.88
CA MET A 52 16.34 -1.40 -12.85
C MET A 52 15.12 -0.52 -13.16
N VAL A 53 15.32 0.76 -13.51
CA VAL A 53 14.25 1.68 -13.89
C VAL A 53 13.40 1.09 -15.02
N LYS A 54 14.04 0.58 -16.08
CA LYS A 54 13.36 -0.12 -17.18
C LYS A 54 12.59 -1.35 -16.70
N SER A 55 13.16 -2.14 -15.79
CA SER A 55 12.47 -3.30 -15.21
C SER A 55 11.25 -2.90 -14.38
N VAL A 56 11.27 -1.76 -13.67
CA VAL A 56 10.12 -1.30 -12.88
C VAL A 56 9.01 -0.84 -13.81
N TYR A 57 9.29 -0.03 -14.83
CA TYR A 57 8.30 0.35 -15.85
C TYR A 57 7.69 -0.85 -16.60
N ALA A 58 8.46 -1.92 -16.80
CA ALA A 58 7.98 -3.14 -17.43
C ALA A 58 7.03 -3.95 -16.53
N LYS A 59 7.17 -3.86 -15.20
CA LYS A 59 6.49 -4.74 -14.23
C LYS A 59 5.42 -4.04 -13.40
N CYS A 60 5.46 -2.71 -13.28
CA CYS A 60 4.57 -1.93 -12.45
C CYS A 60 3.87 -0.84 -13.29
N ILE A 61 2.69 -0.43 -12.82
CA ILE A 61 1.89 0.63 -13.45
C ILE A 61 1.21 1.47 -12.37
N GLY A 62 1.12 2.78 -12.58
CA GLY A 62 0.26 3.65 -11.79
C GLY A 62 -1.17 3.60 -12.35
N ILE A 63 -2.19 3.43 -11.51
CA ILE A 63 -3.58 3.29 -11.99
C ILE A 63 -4.07 4.55 -12.73
N LYS A 64 -3.50 5.74 -12.44
CA LYS A 64 -3.82 6.97 -13.19
C LYS A 64 -3.42 6.91 -14.66
N GLU A 65 -2.51 6.02 -15.07
CA GLU A 65 -2.18 5.82 -16.49
C GLU A 65 -3.35 5.26 -17.31
N ARG A 66 -4.35 4.66 -16.66
CA ARG A 66 -5.52 4.02 -17.29
C ARG A 66 -6.85 4.63 -16.89
N LEU A 67 -6.84 5.65 -16.04
CA LEU A 67 -8.03 6.37 -15.63
C LEU A 67 -8.01 7.74 -16.29
N ASP A 68 -8.95 7.98 -17.18
CA ASP A 68 -9.22 9.33 -17.66
C ASP A 68 -9.78 10.14 -16.49
N GLN A 69 -9.09 11.23 -16.13
CA GLN A 69 -9.47 12.16 -15.05
C GLN A 69 -9.68 11.49 -13.68
N TYR A 70 -8.59 11.09 -13.03
CA TYR A 70 -8.61 10.57 -11.66
C TYR A 70 -9.29 11.55 -10.69
N ASP A 71 -10.35 11.07 -10.03
CA ASP A 71 -11.05 11.74 -8.94
C ASP A 71 -10.97 10.84 -7.70
N GLU A 72 -10.29 11.31 -6.67
CA GLU A 72 -10.05 10.53 -5.45
C GLU A 72 -11.34 10.19 -4.70
N THR A 73 -12.31 11.11 -4.68
CA THR A 73 -13.59 10.89 -3.99
C THR A 73 -14.37 9.76 -4.66
N LYS A 74 -14.48 9.78 -5.99
CA LYS A 74 -15.11 8.70 -6.75
C LYS A 74 -14.35 7.39 -6.62
N PHE A 75 -13.02 7.45 -6.65
CA PHE A 75 -12.19 6.27 -6.49
C PHE A 75 -12.43 5.57 -5.13
N LEU A 76 -12.45 6.34 -4.05
CA LEU A 76 -12.77 5.82 -2.71
C LEU A 76 -14.20 5.30 -2.61
N LEU A 77 -15.17 5.96 -3.25
CA LEU A 77 -16.55 5.49 -3.30
C LEU A 77 -16.65 4.11 -3.97
N TYR A 78 -16.00 3.91 -5.12
CA TYR A 78 -16.00 2.62 -5.82
C TYR A 78 -15.26 1.54 -5.04
N LEU A 79 -14.19 1.88 -4.32
CA LEU A 79 -13.53 0.93 -3.43
C LEU A 79 -14.48 0.48 -2.31
N LYS A 80 -15.13 1.41 -1.60
CA LYS A 80 -16.12 1.08 -0.55
C LYS A 80 -17.23 0.16 -1.10
N ALA A 81 -17.82 0.53 -2.23
CA ALA A 81 -18.88 -0.26 -2.87
C ALA A 81 -18.40 -1.67 -3.27
N GLY A 82 -17.16 -1.80 -3.76
CA GLY A 82 -16.56 -3.10 -4.07
C GLY A 82 -16.41 -4.00 -2.84
N PHE A 83 -16.00 -3.44 -1.69
CA PHE A 83 -15.93 -4.18 -0.42
C PHE A 83 -17.32 -4.61 0.06
N GLU A 84 -18.30 -3.72 0.04
CA GLU A 84 -19.69 -4.03 0.43
C GLU A 84 -20.27 -5.17 -0.40
N ALA A 85 -20.17 -5.08 -1.73
CA ALA A 85 -20.68 -6.09 -2.65
C ALA A 85 -19.95 -7.44 -2.48
N THR A 86 -18.63 -7.43 -2.34
CA THR A 86 -17.82 -8.65 -2.24
C THR A 86 -18.03 -9.38 -0.91
N LEU A 87 -18.18 -8.63 0.19
CA LEU A 87 -18.33 -9.21 1.53
C LEU A 87 -19.79 -9.39 1.94
N GLY A 88 -20.75 -8.84 1.18
CA GLY A 88 -22.16 -8.87 1.53
C GLY A 88 -22.46 -8.05 2.79
N ILE A 89 -21.77 -6.92 2.98
CA ILE A 89 -21.89 -6.06 4.15
C ILE A 89 -22.29 -4.64 3.75
N LYS A 90 -22.67 -3.82 4.75
CA LYS A 90 -22.79 -2.37 4.60
C LYS A 90 -21.75 -1.70 5.48
N LEU A 91 -20.93 -0.84 4.88
CA LEU A 91 -19.95 -0.03 5.57
C LEU A 91 -20.67 1.19 6.17
N ILE A 92 -20.28 1.55 7.39
CA ILE A 92 -20.76 2.73 8.09
C ILE A 92 -19.54 3.58 8.40
N ASP A 93 -19.57 4.85 8.01
CA ASP A 93 -18.50 5.78 8.33
C ASP A 93 -18.45 5.98 9.86
N GLY A 94 -17.27 5.73 10.42
CA GLY A 94 -16.99 5.90 11.84
C GLY A 94 -15.87 6.91 12.06
N ASN A 95 -15.75 7.38 13.30
CA ASN A 95 -14.63 8.19 13.76
C ASN A 95 -13.76 7.35 14.69
N PHE A 96 -12.47 7.71 14.79
CA PHE A 96 -11.60 7.11 15.80
C PHE A 96 -12.10 7.46 17.21
N THR A 97 -12.09 6.47 18.08
CA THR A 97 -12.33 6.66 19.51
C THR A 97 -11.08 7.24 20.19
N ASP A 98 -11.25 7.90 21.33
CA ASP A 98 -10.12 8.37 22.14
C ASP A 98 -9.16 7.24 22.49
N TYR A 99 -9.68 6.03 22.73
CA TYR A 99 -8.87 4.86 22.99
C TYR A 99 -7.95 4.51 21.80
N GLU A 100 -8.49 4.49 20.58
CA GLU A 100 -7.73 4.17 19.36
C GLU A 100 -6.65 5.22 19.09
N LEU A 101 -6.97 6.50 19.25
CA LEU A 101 -6.01 7.60 19.08
C LEU A 101 -4.88 7.52 20.11
N ASN A 102 -5.23 7.38 21.40
CA ASN A 102 -4.24 7.22 22.47
C ASN A 102 -3.35 5.98 22.27
N LEU A 103 -3.93 4.87 21.77
CA LEU A 103 -3.17 3.67 21.45
C LEU A 103 -2.24 3.89 20.26
N ALA A 104 -2.70 4.59 19.22
CA ALA A 104 -1.87 4.93 18.06
C ALA A 104 -0.67 5.79 18.48
N ASP A 105 -0.88 6.85 19.26
CA ASP A 105 0.18 7.73 19.76
C ASP A 105 1.19 6.98 20.62
N LYS A 106 0.70 6.12 21.54
CA LYS A 106 1.55 5.25 22.34
C LYS A 106 2.40 4.33 21.47
N LEU A 107 1.81 3.70 20.45
CA LEU A 107 2.52 2.81 19.53
C LEU A 107 3.53 3.55 18.66
N VAL A 108 3.27 4.79 18.27
CA VAL A 108 4.25 5.64 17.57
C VAL A 108 5.47 5.85 18.47
N SER A 109 5.23 6.33 19.69
CA SER A 109 6.30 6.65 20.67
C SER A 109 7.10 5.42 21.11
N GLU A 110 6.44 4.34 21.47
CA GLU A 110 7.08 3.17 22.08
C GLU A 110 7.62 2.16 21.06
N LYS A 111 7.22 2.27 19.78
CA LYS A 111 7.49 1.23 18.80
C LYS A 111 7.80 1.76 17.41
N TYR A 112 6.85 2.35 16.71
CA TYR A 112 6.98 2.58 15.27
C TYR A 112 7.99 3.68 14.89
N SER A 113 8.32 4.59 15.81
CA SER A 113 9.40 5.57 15.64
C SER A 113 10.76 5.12 16.16
N ASN A 114 10.83 3.97 16.86
CA ASN A 114 12.05 3.53 17.52
C ASN A 114 12.99 2.80 16.54
N LYS A 115 14.27 3.20 16.54
CA LYS A 115 15.30 2.61 15.67
C LYS A 115 15.41 1.09 15.85
N ASN A 116 15.42 0.61 17.10
CA ASN A 116 15.45 -0.84 17.41
C ASN A 116 14.27 -1.63 16.81
N TRP A 117 13.14 -0.96 16.58
CA TRP A 117 12.01 -1.56 15.88
C TRP A 117 12.19 -1.52 14.36
N LEU A 118 12.57 -0.37 13.82
CA LEU A 118 12.74 -0.15 12.38
C LEU A 118 13.88 -0.98 11.77
N GLU A 119 14.96 -1.18 12.52
CA GLU A 119 16.18 -1.89 12.10
C GLU A 119 16.27 -3.29 12.73
N LYS A 120 15.17 -3.83 13.22
CA LYS A 120 15.14 -5.12 13.96
C LYS A 120 15.79 -6.29 13.21
N TYR A 121 15.81 -6.25 11.88
CA TYR A 121 16.31 -7.31 11.01
C TYR A 121 17.51 -6.87 10.15
N GLU A 122 18.08 -5.70 10.42
CA GLU A 122 19.39 -5.32 9.89
C GLU A 122 20.50 -5.94 10.73
#